data_AF-A0A3R7I078-F1
#
_entry.id   AF-A0A3R7I078-F1
#
_cell.length_a   1.000
_cell.length_b   1.000
_cell.length_c   1.000
_cell.angle_alpha   90.00
_cell.angle_beta   90.00
_cell.angle_gamma   90.00
#
_symmetry.space_group_name_H-M   'P 1'
#
loop_
_entity.id
_entity.type
_entity.pdbx_description
1 polymer ?
#
loop_
_entity_poly.entity_id
_entity_poly.type
_entity_poly.pdbx_seq_one_letter_code
_entity_poly.pdbx_strand_id
1 'polypeptide(L)'
;MTNMTNFIASFLLLLSMMPPHTDAHTWIDCFDTDRSKLYDQSTSYIFGGAGGNGFCQGYGAGYPGRGDIDIGTAYTYKMLKNEVEAGAPLCQAFGADTYTNTDWRKRLSVATGQTAYFSYLPNGHIVKDKKAIGTQHGVYWTGQVGTSLSTTLDMKPENLLDGHTMDYDDGNCGESVDSNGNPGGRAGDGKPCIGSFIVPAGTAPGIYNMVCFTFTQKV
;
A
#
# COMPACT_ATOMS: atom_id res chain seq x y z
N MET A 1 50.94 19.68 9.69
CA MET A 1 49.87 18.79 10.20
C MET A 1 48.56 19.55 10.19
N THR A 2 47.98 19.81 9.01
CA THR A 2 46.82 20.73 8.86
C THR A 2 45.81 20.25 7.82
N ASN A 3 45.95 19.03 7.30
CA ASN A 3 45.08 18.50 6.23
C ASN A 3 44.11 17.39 6.66
N MET A 4 44.22 16.83 7.87
CA MET A 4 43.33 15.74 8.31
C MET A 4 42.01 16.22 8.91
N THR A 5 42.00 17.35 9.61
CA THR A 5 40.80 17.86 10.31
C THR A 5 39.74 18.39 9.36
N ASN A 6 40.13 19.05 8.27
CA ASN A 6 39.18 19.55 7.25
C ASN A 6 38.54 18.42 6.42
N PHE A 7 39.24 17.28 6.28
CA PHE A 7 38.72 16.11 5.57
C PHE A 7 37.62 15.40 6.36
N ILE A 8 37.78 15.29 7.68
CA ILE A 8 36.80 14.63 8.57
C ILE A 8 35.51 15.46 8.68
N ALA A 9 35.61 16.79 8.79
CA ALA A 9 34.45 17.66 8.85
C ALA A 9 33.62 17.64 7.56
N SER A 10 34.28 17.57 6.40
CA SER A 10 33.61 17.48 5.09
C SER A 10 32.90 16.12 4.91
N PHE A 11 33.50 15.03 5.39
CA PHE A 11 32.92 13.69 5.31
C PHE A 11 31.67 13.53 6.20
N LEU A 12 31.68 14.13 7.40
CA LEU A 12 30.52 14.15 8.31
C LEU A 12 29.37 15.00 7.76
N LEU A 13 29.66 16.12 7.08
CA LEU A 13 28.65 16.92 6.40
C LEU A 13 28.00 16.14 5.25
N LEU A 14 28.79 15.41 4.45
CA LEU A 14 28.32 14.55 3.37
C LEU A 14 27.46 13.37 3.85
N LEU A 15 27.76 12.76 5.01
CA LEU A 15 26.89 11.72 5.59
C LEU A 15 25.55 12.28 6.10
N SER A 16 25.52 13.52 6.62
CA SER A 16 24.27 14.16 7.08
C SER A 16 23.33 14.58 5.94
N MET A 17 23.82 14.58 4.70
CA MET A 17 23.03 14.87 3.49
C MET A 17 22.50 13.61 2.81
N MET A 18 22.77 12.41 3.35
CA MET A 18 22.09 11.22 2.87
C MET A 18 20.61 11.32 3.30
N PRO A 19 19.66 11.43 2.35
CA PRO A 19 18.25 11.42 2.70
C PRO A 19 17.97 10.14 3.50
N PRO A 20 17.23 10.21 4.61
CA PRO A 20 16.83 9.01 5.33
C PRO A 20 16.08 8.10 4.35
N HIS A 21 16.69 6.97 4.01
CA HIS A 21 16.03 5.90 3.27
C HIS A 21 14.94 5.34 4.17
N THR A 22 13.73 5.87 4.00
CA THR A 22 12.53 5.33 4.61
C THR A 22 11.92 4.40 3.57
N ASP A 23 12.16 3.11 3.77
CA ASP A 23 11.63 2.06 2.92
C ASP A 23 10.17 1.82 3.35
N ALA A 24 9.23 2.30 2.54
CA ALA A 24 7.81 2.21 2.82
C ALA A 24 7.09 1.46 1.68
N HIS A 25 6.08 0.65 2.05
CA HIS A 25 5.61 -0.49 1.25
C HIS A 25 4.12 -0.40 0.97
N THR A 26 3.71 -0.98 -0.16
CA THR A 26 2.32 -1.29 -0.40
C THR A 26 2.02 -2.69 0.13
N TRP A 27 0.87 -2.83 0.76
CA TRP A 27 0.26 -4.12 1.09
C TRP A 27 -0.86 -4.46 0.09
N ILE A 28 -1.16 -3.55 -0.85
CA ILE A 28 -2.22 -3.70 -1.83
C ILE A 28 -1.74 -4.49 -3.04
N ASP A 29 -2.46 -5.56 -3.34
CA ASP A 29 -2.19 -6.45 -4.46
C ASP A 29 -2.90 -6.04 -5.75
N CYS A 30 -4.13 -5.52 -5.63
CA CYS A 30 -5.07 -5.49 -6.74
C CYS A 30 -6.13 -4.41 -6.50
N PHE A 31 -6.41 -3.60 -7.52
CA PHE A 31 -7.53 -2.66 -7.55
C PHE A 31 -8.53 -3.06 -8.63
N ASP A 32 -9.82 -2.96 -8.33
CA ASP A 32 -10.89 -3.20 -9.30
C ASP A 32 -12.18 -2.44 -8.91
N THR A 33 -13.10 -2.34 -9.85
CA THR A 33 -14.45 -1.81 -9.62
C THR A 33 -15.45 -2.93 -9.29
N ASP A 34 -15.07 -4.19 -9.50
CA ASP A 34 -15.82 -5.37 -9.12
C ASP A 34 -15.23 -6.04 -7.86
N ARG A 35 -15.93 -5.88 -6.73
CA ARG A 35 -15.57 -6.52 -5.45
C ARG A 35 -15.53 -8.04 -5.55
N SER A 36 -16.46 -8.66 -6.26
CA SER A 36 -16.55 -10.12 -6.36
C SER A 36 -15.35 -10.70 -7.10
N LYS A 37 -14.89 -10.00 -8.14
CA LYS A 37 -13.65 -10.36 -8.84
C LYS A 37 -12.44 -10.33 -7.91
N LEU A 38 -12.31 -9.32 -7.06
CA LEU A 38 -11.23 -9.27 -6.08
C LEU A 38 -11.32 -10.40 -5.05
N TYR A 39 -12.51 -10.62 -4.50
CA TYR A 39 -12.65 -11.51 -3.33
C TYR A 39 -12.87 -12.98 -3.69
N ASP A 40 -13.74 -13.26 -4.66
CA ASP A 40 -14.16 -14.61 -5.01
C ASP A 40 -13.17 -15.29 -5.95
N GLN A 41 -12.54 -14.51 -6.85
CA GLN A 41 -11.53 -14.98 -7.81
C GLN A 41 -10.09 -14.67 -7.37
N SER A 42 -9.91 -14.40 -6.08
CA SER A 42 -8.64 -14.03 -5.45
C SER A 42 -7.49 -14.98 -5.74
N THR A 43 -7.76 -16.28 -5.83
CA THR A 43 -6.74 -17.30 -6.12
C THR A 43 -6.06 -17.09 -7.47
N SER A 44 -6.76 -16.53 -8.46
CA SER A 44 -6.23 -16.31 -9.81
C SER A 44 -5.04 -15.33 -9.84
N TYR A 45 -5.05 -14.32 -8.97
CA TYR A 45 -3.95 -13.33 -8.92
C TYR A 45 -3.04 -13.49 -7.71
N ILE A 46 -3.52 -14.08 -6.61
CA ILE A 46 -2.67 -14.34 -5.43
C ILE A 46 -1.75 -15.54 -5.65
N PHE A 47 -2.25 -16.62 -6.27
CA PHE A 47 -1.51 -17.87 -6.48
C PHE A 47 -1.20 -18.18 -7.95
N GLY A 48 -1.66 -17.33 -8.89
CA GLY A 48 -1.41 -17.51 -10.32
C GLY A 48 0.03 -17.26 -10.76
N GLY A 49 0.92 -16.85 -9.85
CA GLY A 49 2.28 -16.41 -10.18
C GLY A 49 2.27 -15.32 -11.24
N ALA A 50 3.16 -15.41 -12.23
CA ALA A 50 3.20 -14.46 -13.34
C ALA A 50 1.90 -14.42 -14.16
N GLY A 51 1.12 -15.52 -14.19
CA GLY A 51 -0.18 -15.55 -14.87
C GLY A 51 -1.27 -14.71 -14.18
N GLY A 52 -1.05 -14.32 -12.92
CA GLY A 52 -1.92 -13.40 -12.19
C GLY A 52 -1.70 -11.93 -12.55
N ASN A 53 -0.59 -11.59 -13.19
CA ASN A 53 -0.29 -10.22 -13.60
C ASN A 53 -1.29 -9.75 -14.66
N GLY A 54 -1.84 -8.55 -14.47
CA GLY A 54 -2.82 -7.95 -15.39
C GLY A 54 -4.26 -8.45 -15.20
N PHE A 55 -4.52 -9.34 -14.23
CA PHE A 55 -5.86 -9.77 -13.85
C PHE A 55 -6.74 -8.59 -13.38
N CYS A 56 -6.18 -7.66 -12.63
CA CYS A 56 -6.86 -6.52 -12.00
C CYS A 56 -6.97 -5.32 -12.94
N GLN A 57 -7.93 -4.44 -12.69
CA GLN A 57 -8.04 -3.18 -13.44
C GLN A 57 -7.00 -2.13 -13.03
N GLY A 58 -6.42 -2.24 -11.83
CA GLY A 58 -5.37 -1.35 -11.37
C GLY A 58 -4.38 -1.98 -10.41
N TYR A 59 -3.21 -1.36 -10.31
CA TYR A 59 -2.08 -1.82 -9.51
C TYR A 59 -1.30 -0.63 -8.93
N GLY A 60 -0.62 -0.85 -7.80
CA GLY A 60 0.28 0.15 -7.21
C GLY A 60 1.42 0.52 -8.17
N ALA A 61 1.79 1.80 -8.17
CA ALA A 61 2.92 2.31 -8.94
C ALA A 61 4.21 1.63 -8.47
N GLY A 62 5.01 1.09 -9.40
CA GLY A 62 6.39 0.67 -9.14
C GLY A 62 6.61 -0.61 -8.34
N TYR A 63 5.55 -1.15 -7.75
CA TYR A 63 5.66 -2.38 -6.98
C TYR A 63 5.58 -3.63 -7.86
N PRO A 64 6.36 -4.69 -7.53
CA PRO A 64 6.28 -5.97 -8.23
C PRO A 64 4.87 -6.57 -8.12
N GLY A 65 4.48 -7.41 -9.07
CA GLY A 65 3.26 -8.22 -8.96
C GLY A 65 3.53 -9.56 -8.27
N ARG A 66 2.48 -10.32 -7.97
CA ARG A 66 2.56 -11.68 -7.38
C ARG A 66 3.28 -12.73 -8.24
N GLY A 67 3.70 -12.37 -9.45
CA GLY A 67 4.65 -13.16 -10.24
C GLY A 67 6.10 -13.09 -9.76
N ASP A 68 6.43 -12.17 -8.85
CA ASP A 68 7.73 -12.08 -8.19
C ASP A 68 7.85 -13.14 -7.08
N ILE A 69 8.96 -13.87 -7.05
CA ILE A 69 9.20 -14.94 -6.05
C ILE A 69 9.41 -14.37 -4.65
N ASP A 70 9.88 -13.13 -4.55
CA ASP A 70 10.19 -12.45 -3.29
C ASP A 70 9.06 -11.49 -2.89
N ILE A 71 7.89 -11.58 -3.55
CA ILE A 71 6.77 -10.66 -3.37
C ILE A 71 6.34 -10.48 -1.90
N GLY A 72 6.38 -11.55 -1.11
CA GLY A 72 6.02 -11.50 0.31
C GLY A 72 6.98 -10.63 1.12
N THR A 73 8.28 -10.71 0.83
CA THR A 73 9.31 -9.86 1.45
C THR A 73 9.22 -8.44 0.90
N ALA A 74 9.08 -8.29 -0.42
CA ALA A 74 8.99 -6.99 -1.10
C ALA A 74 7.76 -6.15 -0.71
N TYR A 75 6.69 -6.78 -0.21
CA TYR A 75 5.49 -6.12 0.30
C TYR A 75 5.45 -5.90 1.82
N THR A 76 6.43 -6.40 2.57
CA THR A 76 6.37 -6.41 4.05
C THR A 76 7.51 -5.65 4.67
N TYR A 77 7.30 -4.37 5.01
CA TYR A 77 8.21 -3.72 5.98
C TYR A 77 7.49 -2.77 6.92
N LYS A 78 8.17 -2.55 8.05
CA LYS A 78 7.69 -1.83 9.21
C LYS A 78 8.36 -0.47 9.30
N MET A 79 7.57 0.60 9.24
CA MET A 79 8.01 1.93 9.63
C MET A 79 7.75 2.15 11.13
N LEU A 80 8.71 2.68 11.86
CA LEU A 80 8.55 2.93 13.28
C LEU A 80 7.72 4.20 13.50
N LYS A 81 6.94 4.21 14.58
CA LYS A 81 6.05 5.33 14.91
C LYS A 81 6.77 6.66 15.01
N ASN A 82 7.96 6.69 15.61
CA ASN A 82 8.76 7.91 15.73
C ASN A 82 9.21 8.46 14.38
N GLU A 83 9.39 7.60 13.37
CA GLU A 83 9.72 8.03 12.00
C GLU A 83 8.50 8.62 11.30
N VAL A 84 7.32 8.00 11.50
CA VAL A 84 6.04 8.53 11.03
C VAL A 84 5.80 9.93 11.61
N GLU A 85 5.95 10.09 12.91
CA GLU A 85 5.73 11.37 13.61
C GLU A 85 6.78 12.44 13.23
N ALA A 86 7.97 12.01 12.79
CA ALA A 86 9.02 12.91 12.32
C ALA A 86 8.85 13.38 10.86
N GLY A 87 7.85 12.88 10.15
CA GLY A 87 7.59 13.25 8.74
C GLY A 87 8.44 12.50 7.74
N ALA A 88 8.58 11.19 7.93
CA ALA A 88 9.14 10.29 6.93
C ALA A 88 8.57 10.59 5.52
N PRO A 89 9.41 10.61 4.47
CA PRO A 89 8.96 10.58 3.09
C PRO A 89 7.94 9.48 2.83
N LEU A 90 7.01 9.72 1.92
CA LEU A 90 6.10 8.67 1.46
C LEU A 90 6.83 7.63 0.61
N CYS A 91 6.26 6.43 0.61
CA CYS A 91 6.75 5.28 -0.14
C CYS A 91 7.12 5.67 -1.58
N GLN A 92 8.32 5.24 -2.00
CA GLN A 92 8.93 5.37 -3.32
C GLN A 92 8.21 6.29 -4.33
N ALA A 93 8.85 7.42 -4.65
CA ALA A 93 8.44 8.26 -5.78
C ALA A 93 8.72 7.53 -7.10
N PHE A 94 7.74 6.78 -7.59
CA PHE A 94 7.84 6.14 -8.89
C PHE A 94 7.49 7.09 -10.02
N GLY A 95 8.30 7.06 -11.08
CA GLY A 95 8.04 7.80 -12.30
C GLY A 95 6.76 7.32 -13.00
N ALA A 96 6.19 8.20 -13.83
CA ALA A 96 5.02 7.87 -14.64
C ALA A 96 5.25 6.68 -15.59
N ASP A 97 6.51 6.37 -15.88
CA ASP A 97 6.97 5.26 -16.71
C ASP A 97 6.69 3.88 -16.10
N THR A 98 6.39 3.81 -14.80
CA THR A 98 6.03 2.56 -14.13
C THR A 98 4.81 1.84 -14.73
N TYR A 99 3.90 2.58 -15.38
CA TYR A 99 2.74 2.00 -16.06
C TYR A 99 2.99 1.74 -17.55
N THR A 100 4.15 2.13 -18.07
CA THR A 100 4.54 1.93 -19.48
C THR A 100 5.70 0.96 -19.65
N ASN A 101 6.47 0.70 -18.58
CA ASN A 101 7.60 -0.22 -18.58
C ASN A 101 7.21 -1.69 -18.28
N THR A 102 5.92 -1.96 -18.09
CA THR A 102 5.35 -3.31 -18.01
C THR A 102 4.15 -3.40 -18.94
N ASP A 103 3.82 -4.61 -19.39
CA ASP A 103 2.65 -4.91 -20.23
C ASP A 103 1.37 -5.19 -19.42
N TRP A 104 1.51 -5.41 -18.11
CA TRP A 104 0.42 -5.84 -17.25
C TRP A 104 -0.04 -4.78 -16.25
N ARG A 105 0.85 -3.88 -15.78
CA ARG A 105 0.50 -2.86 -14.78
C ARG A 105 -0.32 -1.75 -15.42
N LYS A 106 -1.46 -1.43 -14.81
CA LYS A 106 -2.42 -0.45 -15.32
C LYS A 106 -2.85 0.49 -14.21
N ARG A 107 -3.24 1.70 -14.60
CA ARG A 107 -3.93 2.63 -13.71
C ARG A 107 -5.40 2.22 -13.61
N LEU A 108 -5.93 2.22 -12.40
CA LEU A 108 -7.37 2.11 -12.21
C LEU A 108 -8.06 3.31 -12.87
N SER A 109 -9.10 3.07 -13.64
CA SER A 109 -9.97 4.11 -14.21
C SER A 109 -11.34 4.02 -13.56
N VAL A 110 -11.78 5.12 -12.94
CA VAL A 110 -13.04 5.18 -12.20
C VAL A 110 -13.77 6.49 -12.50
N ALA A 111 -15.10 6.41 -12.53
CA ALA A 111 -15.94 7.61 -12.59
C ALA A 111 -16.05 8.25 -11.20
N THR A 112 -16.38 9.55 -11.16
CA THR A 112 -16.72 10.20 -9.89
C THR A 112 -17.99 9.59 -9.30
N GLY A 113 -18.03 9.46 -7.97
CA GLY A 113 -19.10 8.78 -7.24
C GLY A 113 -19.09 7.25 -7.37
N GLN A 114 -18.19 6.66 -8.16
CA GLN A 114 -18.04 5.21 -8.27
C GLN A 114 -17.19 4.67 -7.11
N THR A 115 -17.63 3.55 -6.53
CA THR A 115 -16.82 2.80 -5.56
C THR A 115 -15.72 2.03 -6.29
N ALA A 116 -14.49 2.20 -5.82
CA ALA A 116 -13.35 1.35 -6.13
C ALA A 116 -13.09 0.41 -4.95
N TYR A 117 -12.59 -0.78 -5.25
CA TYR A 117 -12.18 -1.76 -4.26
C TYR A 117 -10.69 -2.07 -4.44
N PHE A 118 -10.08 -2.48 -3.35
CA PHE A 118 -8.73 -3.01 -3.37
C PHE A 118 -8.58 -4.19 -2.44
N SER A 119 -7.76 -5.14 -2.84
CA SER A 119 -7.48 -6.34 -2.06
C SER A 119 -6.08 -6.32 -1.50
N TYR A 120 -5.91 -6.91 -0.34
CA TYR A 120 -4.62 -7.02 0.30
C TYR A 120 -4.51 -8.20 1.24
N LEU A 121 -3.27 -8.58 1.53
CA LEU A 121 -2.95 -9.54 2.59
C LEU A 121 -2.31 -8.79 3.78
N PRO A 122 -2.90 -8.84 4.98
CA PRO A 122 -2.51 -8.03 6.13
C PRO A 122 -1.02 -8.01 6.47
N ASN A 123 -0.30 -9.12 6.21
CA ASN A 123 1.11 -9.26 6.54
C ASN A 123 2.00 -9.49 5.31
N GLY A 124 1.52 -9.22 4.08
CA GLY A 124 2.23 -9.55 2.82
C GLY A 124 2.46 -11.05 2.58
N HIS A 125 2.35 -11.87 3.62
CA HIS A 125 2.42 -13.31 3.62
C HIS A 125 1.02 -13.94 3.54
N ILE A 126 0.96 -15.09 2.88
CA ILE A 126 -0.17 -16.03 2.91
C ILE A 126 -0.29 -16.67 4.30
N VAL A 127 0.78 -16.67 5.11
CA VAL A 127 0.87 -17.42 6.36
C VAL A 127 0.46 -16.67 7.64
N LYS A 128 -0.26 -17.43 8.47
CA LYS A 128 -0.62 -17.27 9.89
C LYS A 128 0.29 -16.30 10.65
N ASP A 129 -0.24 -15.17 11.08
CA ASP A 129 -0.38 -14.89 12.51
C ASP A 129 -0.91 -13.48 12.81
N LYS A 130 -1.72 -13.44 13.87
CA LYS A 130 -2.33 -12.33 14.60
C LYS A 130 -3.20 -11.37 13.77
N LYS A 131 -4.51 -11.43 14.07
CA LYS A 131 -5.52 -10.47 13.64
C LYS A 131 -5.02 -9.05 13.89
N ALA A 132 -5.09 -8.18 12.88
CA ALA A 132 -4.64 -6.79 12.98
C ALA A 132 -5.71 -5.88 13.63
N ILE A 133 -6.43 -6.41 14.62
CA ILE A 133 -7.56 -5.73 15.28
C ILE A 133 -7.09 -4.40 15.88
N GLY A 134 -7.83 -3.33 15.59
CA GLY A 134 -7.50 -1.98 16.05
C GLY A 134 -6.52 -1.22 15.15
N THR A 135 -6.03 -1.85 14.07
CA THR A 135 -5.32 -1.13 13.01
C THR A 135 -6.32 -0.54 12.04
N GLN A 136 -6.18 0.75 11.76
CA GLN A 136 -6.97 1.46 10.76
C GLN A 136 -6.12 1.72 9.52
N HIS A 137 -6.77 1.90 8.39
CA HIS A 137 -6.15 2.44 7.19
C HIS A 137 -7.02 3.48 6.50
N GLY A 138 -6.38 4.35 5.73
CA GLY A 138 -7.04 5.36 4.92
C GLY A 138 -6.40 5.49 3.55
N VAL A 139 -7.18 6.00 2.59
CA VAL A 139 -6.69 6.38 1.26
C VAL A 139 -6.57 7.89 1.22
N TYR A 140 -5.35 8.38 1.00
CA TYR A 140 -5.03 9.81 1.05
C TYR A 140 -4.63 10.33 -0.31
N TRP A 141 -4.97 11.57 -0.60
CA TRP A 141 -4.61 12.26 -1.83
C TRP A 141 -4.65 13.79 -1.63
N THR A 142 -4.19 14.53 -2.62
CA THR A 142 -4.26 16.01 -2.63
C THR A 142 -5.58 16.55 -3.17
N GLY A 143 -6.40 15.70 -3.81
CA GLY A 143 -7.58 16.13 -4.57
C GLY A 143 -7.26 16.96 -5.82
N GLN A 144 -5.99 17.08 -6.24
CA GLN A 144 -5.55 17.87 -7.39
C GLN A 144 -4.84 17.00 -8.43
N VAL A 145 -5.21 17.16 -9.71
CA VAL A 145 -4.64 16.39 -10.83
C VAL A 145 -3.11 16.55 -10.87
N GLY A 146 -2.41 15.43 -10.98
CA GLY A 146 -0.96 15.39 -11.20
C GLY A 146 -0.09 15.76 -9.99
N THR A 147 -0.69 15.91 -8.81
CA THR A 147 0.06 16.21 -7.57
C THR A 147 0.04 15.02 -6.61
N SER A 148 0.97 15.01 -5.66
CA SER A 148 1.13 13.93 -4.68
C SER A 148 1.38 14.51 -3.29
N LEU A 149 0.99 13.73 -2.29
CA LEU A 149 1.45 13.94 -0.91
C LEU A 149 2.95 13.63 -0.85
N SER A 150 3.69 14.23 0.08
CA SER A 150 5.16 14.16 0.13
C SER A 150 5.69 13.43 1.35
N THR A 151 5.05 13.60 2.52
CA THR A 151 5.50 13.02 3.78
C THR A 151 4.35 12.44 4.59
N THR A 152 4.66 11.65 5.62
CA THR A 152 3.67 11.15 6.58
C THR A 152 2.93 12.26 7.32
N LEU A 153 3.48 13.48 7.39
CA LEU A 153 2.77 14.65 7.96
C LEU A 153 1.62 15.12 7.08
N ASP A 154 1.53 14.67 5.83
CA ASP A 154 0.43 14.97 4.93
C ASP A 154 -0.75 14.00 5.12
N MET A 155 -0.60 12.93 5.93
CA MET A 155 -1.66 11.94 6.23
C MET A 155 -2.64 12.48 7.28
N LYS A 156 -3.38 13.53 6.91
CA LYS A 156 -4.31 14.26 7.78
C LYS A 156 -5.76 14.11 7.29
N PRO A 157 -6.77 14.38 8.16
CA PRO A 157 -8.18 14.25 7.79
C PRO A 157 -8.58 15.02 6.51
N GLU A 158 -8.00 16.19 6.26
CA GLU A 158 -8.28 16.99 5.06
C GLU A 158 -7.81 16.34 3.75
N ASN A 159 -6.84 15.42 3.82
CA ASN A 159 -6.31 14.69 2.66
C ASN A 159 -6.91 13.29 2.53
N LEU A 160 -7.84 12.92 3.42
CA LEU A 160 -8.50 11.61 3.41
C LEU A 160 -9.60 11.62 2.33
N LEU A 161 -9.46 10.74 1.34
CA LEU A 161 -10.22 10.79 0.09
C LEU A 161 -11.73 10.73 0.30
N ASP A 162 -12.19 9.85 1.18
CA ASP A 162 -13.59 9.63 1.54
C ASP A 162 -13.91 10.09 2.97
N GLY A 163 -13.00 10.84 3.60
CA GLY A 163 -13.18 11.44 4.92
C GLY A 163 -13.24 10.46 6.10
N HIS A 164 -12.95 9.16 5.90
CA HIS A 164 -12.95 8.18 6.98
C HIS A 164 -11.84 7.13 6.82
N THR A 165 -11.55 6.42 7.91
CA THR A 165 -10.66 5.26 7.91
C THR A 165 -11.46 3.99 8.06
N MET A 166 -10.87 2.88 7.66
CA MET A 166 -11.48 1.55 7.74
C MET A 166 -10.60 0.63 8.57
N ASP A 167 -11.23 -0.40 9.16
CA ASP A 167 -10.51 -1.49 9.80
C ASP A 167 -9.59 -2.17 8.78
N TYR A 168 -8.31 -2.31 9.14
CA TYR A 168 -7.33 -3.04 8.33
C TYR A 168 -7.57 -4.56 8.37
N ASP A 169 -8.30 -5.03 9.36
CA ASP A 169 -8.79 -6.40 9.45
C ASP A 169 -10.31 -6.38 9.26
N ASP A 170 -10.78 -6.80 8.08
CA ASP A 170 -12.22 -6.77 7.73
C ASP A 170 -13.07 -7.84 8.45
N GLY A 171 -12.49 -8.58 9.38
CA GLY A 171 -13.17 -9.64 10.12
C GLY A 171 -13.26 -10.97 9.37
N ASN A 172 -13.00 -11.01 8.07
CA ASN A 172 -13.30 -12.15 7.21
C ASN A 172 -12.07 -12.71 6.46
N CYS A 173 -11.10 -11.88 6.11
CA CYS A 173 -9.92 -12.26 5.31
C CYS A 173 -8.87 -13.12 6.03
N GLY A 174 -8.09 -13.92 5.31
CA GLY A 174 -7.03 -14.72 5.92
C GLY A 174 -7.48 -16.11 6.40
N GLU A 175 -6.55 -16.81 7.05
CA GLU A 175 -6.58 -18.27 7.14
C GLU A 175 -7.73 -18.86 7.97
N SER A 176 -8.27 -19.97 7.48
CA SER A 176 -9.34 -20.71 8.14
C SER A 176 -8.90 -21.36 9.46
N VAL A 177 -7.59 -21.50 9.69
CA VAL A 177 -7.02 -22.11 10.89
C VAL A 177 -5.91 -21.26 11.50
N ASP A 178 -5.83 -21.23 12.83
CA ASP A 178 -4.74 -20.57 13.56
C ASP A 178 -3.43 -21.39 13.54
N SER A 179 -2.37 -20.86 14.14
CA SER A 179 -1.05 -21.53 14.21
C SER A 179 -1.08 -22.86 14.98
N ASN A 180 -2.11 -23.12 15.77
CA ASN A 180 -2.34 -24.37 16.49
C ASN A 180 -3.29 -25.32 15.76
N GLY A 181 -3.82 -24.94 14.58
CA GLY A 181 -4.74 -25.74 13.79
C GLY A 181 -6.22 -25.61 14.21
N ASN A 182 -6.57 -24.70 15.12
CA ASN A 182 -7.96 -24.47 15.50
C ASN A 182 -8.68 -23.61 14.44
N PRO A 183 -10.01 -23.73 14.26
CA PRO A 183 -10.78 -22.84 13.39
C PRO A 183 -10.57 -21.36 13.75
N GLY A 184 -10.07 -20.57 12.79
CA GLY A 184 -9.78 -19.14 12.95
C GLY A 184 -11.02 -18.24 12.82
N GLY A 185 -12.13 -18.78 12.30
CA GLY A 185 -13.36 -18.03 12.01
C GLY A 185 -13.23 -17.10 10.79
N ARG A 186 -12.31 -17.40 9.87
CA ARG A 186 -12.00 -16.63 8.66
C ARG A 186 -12.32 -17.44 7.41
N ALA A 187 -12.34 -16.75 6.27
CA ALA A 187 -12.79 -17.31 5.00
C ALA A 187 -11.82 -18.32 4.35
N GLY A 188 -10.56 -18.39 4.79
CA GLY A 188 -9.61 -19.38 4.31
C GLY A 188 -8.46 -18.81 3.49
N ASP A 189 -7.51 -19.69 3.18
CA ASP A 189 -6.29 -19.34 2.48
C ASP A 189 -6.60 -18.75 1.10
N GLY A 190 -5.88 -17.68 0.76
CA GLY A 190 -6.12 -16.95 -0.48
C GLY A 190 -7.33 -16.03 -0.47
N LYS A 191 -8.03 -15.86 0.66
CA LYS A 191 -9.07 -14.82 0.78
C LYS A 191 -8.48 -13.51 1.31
N PRO A 192 -8.37 -12.47 0.46
CA PRO A 192 -7.78 -11.20 0.86
C PRO A 192 -8.75 -10.36 1.66
N CYS A 193 -8.21 -9.38 2.38
CA CYS A 193 -9.03 -8.30 2.94
C CYS A 193 -9.43 -7.36 1.82
N ILE A 194 -10.62 -6.77 1.96
CA ILE A 194 -11.13 -5.82 0.98
C ILE A 194 -11.29 -4.45 1.62
N GLY A 195 -10.58 -3.47 1.09
CA GLY A 195 -10.88 -2.07 1.32
C GLY A 195 -11.63 -1.47 0.14
N SER A 196 -12.21 -0.31 0.35
CA SER A 196 -12.86 0.47 -0.70
C SER A 196 -12.64 1.95 -0.52
N PHE A 197 -12.86 2.71 -1.59
CA PHE A 197 -12.95 4.16 -1.53
C PHE A 197 -13.92 4.65 -2.61
N ILE A 198 -14.44 5.87 -2.44
CA ILE A 198 -15.34 6.50 -3.43
C ILE A 198 -14.71 7.81 -3.87
N VAL A 199 -14.45 7.97 -5.16
CA VAL A 199 -13.97 9.26 -5.69
C VAL A 199 -15.07 10.31 -5.49
N PRO A 200 -14.80 11.44 -4.81
CA PRO A 200 -15.82 12.45 -4.56
C PRO A 200 -16.52 12.95 -5.82
N ALA A 201 -17.80 13.30 -5.68
CA ALA A 201 -18.55 13.92 -6.77
C ALA A 201 -17.90 15.28 -7.15
N GLY A 202 -17.85 15.58 -8.45
CA GLY A 202 -17.27 16.82 -8.95
C GLY A 202 -15.75 16.84 -9.06
N THR A 203 -15.05 15.75 -8.73
CA THR A 203 -13.62 15.60 -9.05
C THR A 203 -13.39 15.75 -10.56
N ALA A 204 -12.43 16.60 -10.93
CA ALA A 204 -12.10 16.83 -12.33
C ALA A 204 -11.49 15.58 -12.99
N PRO A 205 -11.67 15.36 -14.30
CA PRO A 205 -10.97 14.29 -15.00
C PRO A 205 -9.45 14.49 -14.96
N GLY A 206 -8.71 13.43 -14.65
CA GLY A 206 -7.24 13.47 -14.64
C GLY A 206 -6.60 12.28 -13.96
N ILE A 207 -5.27 12.32 -13.84
CA ILE A 207 -4.49 11.33 -13.10
C ILE A 207 -4.28 11.85 -11.68
N TYR A 208 -4.70 11.07 -10.70
CA TYR A 208 -4.55 11.35 -9.28
C TYR A 208 -3.58 10.37 -8.65
N ASN A 209 -2.73 10.87 -7.76
CA ASN A 209 -1.84 10.03 -6.97
C ASN A 209 -2.46 9.82 -5.59
N MET A 210 -2.56 8.55 -5.20
CA MET A 210 -3.17 8.14 -3.94
C MET A 210 -2.16 7.38 -3.10
N VAL A 211 -2.26 7.51 -1.79
CA VAL A 211 -1.39 6.84 -0.82
C VAL A 211 -2.28 6.11 0.16
N CYS A 212 -2.10 4.79 0.26
CA CYS A 212 -2.79 3.99 1.27
C CYS A 212 -1.89 3.90 2.50
N PHE A 213 -2.40 4.32 3.65
CA PHE A 213 -1.62 4.42 4.87
C PHE A 213 -2.32 3.70 6.02
N THR A 214 -1.58 2.82 6.71
CA THR A 214 -2.03 2.04 7.87
C THR A 214 -1.43 2.60 9.15
N PHE A 215 -2.24 2.70 10.20
CA PHE A 215 -1.79 3.08 11.53
C PHE A 215 -2.53 2.29 12.61
N THR A 216 -1.80 1.86 13.63
CA THR A 216 -2.41 1.21 14.79
C THR A 216 -2.98 2.28 15.70
N GLN A 217 -4.29 2.25 15.94
CA GLN A 217 -4.87 3.11 16.97
C GLN A 217 -4.44 2.60 18.35
N LYS A 218 -4.19 3.52 19.28
CA LYS A 218 -3.98 3.16 20.69
C LYS A 218 -5.23 2.43 21.17
N VAL A 219 -5.05 1.18 21.62
CA VAL A 219 -5.97 0.53 22.57
C VAL A 219 -5.63 1.03 23.97
#